data_AF-A0A961QN11-F1
#
_entry.id   AF-A0A961QN11-F1
#
_cell.length_a   1.000
_cell.length_b   1.000
_cell.length_c   1.000
_cell.angle_alpha   90.00
_cell.angle_beta   90.00
_cell.angle_gamma   90.00
#
_symmetry.space_group_name_H-M   'P 1'
#
loop_
_entity.id
_entity.type
_entity.pdbx_description
1 polymer ?
#
loop_
_entity_poly.entity_id
_entity_poly.type
_entity_poly.pdbx_seq_one_letter_code
_entity_poly.pdbx_strand_id
1 'polypeptide(L)' 'AVSIPGEANTLPAETTEAAARAAGFARASSADSVADALERIIAADPHARVLICGSLYLAGQVLKENG' A
#
# COMPACT_ATOMS: atom_id res chain seq x y z
N ALA A 1 3.68 0.62 -1.73
CA ALA A 1 2.66 1.07 -2.68
C ALA A 1 1.95 -0.14 -3.25
N VAL A 2 0.66 -0.03 -3.53
CA VAL A 2 -0.15 -1.11 -4.14
C VAL A 2 -0.90 -0.50 -5.30
N SER A 3 -0.84 -1.14 -6.47
CA SER A 3 -1.62 -0.72 -7.64
C SER A 3 -3.09 -1.14 -7.47
N ILE A 4 -4.02 -0.33 -7.97
CA ILE A 4 -5.46 -0.62 -7.87
C ILE A 4 -5.96 -0.99 -9.28
N PRO A 5 -6.28 -2.27 -9.55
CA PRO A 5 -6.74 -2.69 -10.87
C PRO A 5 -8.02 -1.94 -11.28
N GLY A 6 -8.03 -1.37 -12.49
CA GLY A 6 -9.20 -0.67 -13.05
C GLY A 6 -9.33 0.81 -12.66
N GLU A 7 -8.47 1.33 -11.78
CA GLU A 7 -8.49 2.75 -11.41
C GLU A 7 -7.51 3.57 -12.27
N ALA A 8 -8.08 4.27 -13.25
CA ALA A 8 -7.35 5.02 -14.28
C ALA A 8 -6.48 6.17 -13.73
N ASN A 9 -6.74 6.65 -12.51
CA ASN A 9 -6.04 7.78 -11.90
C ASN A 9 -4.92 7.35 -10.92
N THR A 10 -4.35 6.16 -11.08
CA THR A 10 -3.29 5.66 -10.20
C THR A 10 -1.93 5.71 -10.88
N LEU A 11 -0.93 6.27 -10.19
CA LEU A 11 0.47 6.07 -10.58
C LEU A 11 0.82 4.58 -10.40
N PRO A 12 1.66 3.99 -11.27
CA PRO A 12 2.23 2.67 -11.01
C PRO A 12 2.84 2.59 -9.61
N ALA A 13 2.74 1.42 -8.97
CA ALA A 13 3.23 1.23 -7.61
C ALA A 13 4.73 1.52 -7.51
N GLU A 14 5.49 1.18 -8.56
CA GLU A 14 6.93 1.40 -8.68
C GLU A 14 7.27 2.89 -8.75
N THR A 15 6.47 3.68 -9.47
CA THR A 15 6.65 5.14 -9.52
C THR A 15 6.43 5.76 -8.14
N THR A 16 5.41 5.29 -7.41
CA THR A 16 5.13 5.75 -6.04
C THR A 16 6.25 5.32 -5.08
N GLU A 17 6.74 4.09 -5.20
CA GLU A 17 7.89 3.61 -4.43
C GLU A 17 9.13 4.46 -4.69
N ALA A 18 9.48 4.71 -5.96
CA ALA A 18 10.63 5.51 -6.34
C ALA A 18 10.55 6.93 -5.77
N ALA A 19 9.37 7.57 -5.88
CA ALA A 19 9.13 8.89 -5.28
C ALA A 19 9.28 8.88 -3.75
N ALA A 20 8.76 7.86 -3.07
CA ALA A 20 8.91 7.71 -1.63
C ALA A 20 10.37 7.52 -1.23
N ARG A 21 11.13 6.68 -1.95
CA ARG A 21 12.57 6.52 -1.71
C ARG A 21 13.33 7.83 -1.92
N ALA A 22 13.01 8.59 -2.99
CA ALA A 22 13.60 9.90 -3.25
C ALA A 22 13.27 10.93 -2.15
N ALA A 23 12.11 10.81 -1.51
CA ALA A 23 11.71 11.63 -0.37
C ALA A 23 12.34 11.19 0.97
N GLY A 24 13.19 10.14 0.98
CA GLY A 24 13.92 9.68 2.17
C GLY A 24 13.30 8.47 2.89
N PHE A 25 12.23 7.88 2.37
CA PHE A 25 11.65 6.66 2.94
C PHE A 25 12.46 5.42 2.50
N ALA A 26 13.55 5.14 3.22
CA ALA A 26 14.51 4.09 2.86
C ALA A 26 13.92 2.67 2.71
N ARG A 27 12.83 2.38 3.44
CA ARG A 27 12.16 1.06 3.43
C ARG A 27 10.87 1.04 2.61
N ALA A 28 10.61 2.05 1.78
CA ALA A 28 9.44 2.04 0.90
C ALA A 28 9.52 0.87 -0.09
N SER A 29 8.45 0.12 -0.27
CA SER A 29 8.38 -0.99 -1.23
C SER A 29 6.98 -1.07 -1.86
N SER A 30 6.89 -1.64 -3.06
CA SER A 30 5.62 -2.08 -3.65
C SER A 30 5.21 -3.49 -3.19
N ALA A 31 3.93 -3.81 -3.37
CA ALA A 31 3.34 -5.13 -3.16
C ALA A 31 2.22 -5.36 -4.18
N ASP A 32 1.94 -6.62 -4.49
CA ASP A 32 1.02 -6.99 -5.57
C ASP A 32 -0.45 -6.81 -5.16
N SER A 33 -0.71 -6.82 -3.85
CA SER A 33 -2.04 -6.57 -3.28
C SER A 33 -1.93 -6.02 -1.86
N VAL A 34 -3.05 -5.55 -1.31
CA VAL A 34 -3.11 -5.14 0.11
C VAL A 34 -2.85 -6.33 1.02
N ALA A 35 -3.40 -7.51 0.72
CA ALA A 35 -3.19 -8.72 1.52
C ALA A 35 -1.70 -9.10 1.59
N ASP A 36 -1.01 -9.15 0.45
CA ASP A 36 0.44 -9.41 0.38
C ASP A 36 1.25 -8.34 1.15
N ALA A 37 0.86 -7.06 1.05
CA ALA A 37 1.49 -6.00 1.85
C ALA A 37 1.32 -6.23 3.36
N LEU A 38 0.12 -6.60 3.81
CA LEU A 38 -0.20 -6.84 5.21
C LEU A 38 0.53 -8.08 5.75
N GLU A 39 0.60 -9.17 4.98
CA GLU A 39 1.34 -10.38 5.35
C GLU A 39 2.82 -10.06 5.60
N ARG A 40 3.44 -9.29 4.71
CA ARG A 40 4.84 -8.83 4.87
C ARG A 40 5.02 -7.95 6.10
N ILE A 41 4.08 -7.04 6.38
CA ILE A 41 4.13 -6.17 7.56
C ILE A 41 4.00 -6.98 8.84
N ILE A 42 3.04 -7.89 8.93
CA ILE A 42 2.80 -8.75 10.11
C ILE A 42 3.98 -9.68 10.37
N ALA A 43 4.60 -10.22 9.30
CA ALA A 43 5.80 -11.04 9.42
C ALA A 43 7.00 -10.25 9.98
N ALA A 44 7.07 -8.94 9.71
CA ALA A 44 8.12 -8.06 10.24
C ALA A 44 7.82 -7.55 11.65
N ASP A 45 6.55 -7.21 11.94
CA ASP A 45 6.06 -6.75 13.23
C ASP A 45 4.59 -7.18 13.42
N PRO A 46 4.32 -8.24 14.22
CA PRO A 46 2.97 -8.73 14.48
C PRO A 46 2.02 -7.74 15.17
N HIS A 47 2.55 -6.67 15.76
CA HIS A 47 1.78 -5.63 16.45
C HIS A 47 1.74 -4.31 15.67
N ALA A 48 2.16 -4.31 14.41
CA ALA A 48 2.17 -3.13 13.56
C ALA A 48 0.77 -2.52 13.43
N ARG A 49 0.71 -1.19 13.48
CA ARG A 49 -0.48 -0.41 13.13
C ARG A 49 -0.35 0.06 11.69
N VAL A 50 -1.37 -0.23 10.88
CA VAL A 50 -1.35 0.09 9.44
C VAL A 50 -2.20 1.33 9.17
N LEU A 51 -1.62 2.31 8.46
CA LEU A 51 -2.32 3.46 7.92
C LEU A 51 -2.44 3.31 6.40
N ILE A 52 -3.66 3.27 5.88
CA ILE A 52 -3.94 3.32 4.45
C ILE A 52 -4.17 4.78 4.07
N CYS A 53 -3.38 5.29 3.13
CA CYS A 53 -3.48 6.67 2.66
C CYS A 53 -3.38 6.76 1.13
N GLY A 54 -3.74 7.92 0.58
CA GLY A 54 -3.64 8.22 -0.86
C GLY A 54 -4.94 8.00 -1.64
N SER A 55 -5.61 6.85 -1.49
CA SER A 55 -6.84 6.54 -2.24
C SER A 55 -8.02 6.21 -1.32
N LEU A 56 -9.12 6.96 -1.48
CA LEU A 56 -10.39 6.67 -0.81
C LEU A 56 -11.04 5.39 -1.35
N TYR A 57 -10.86 5.08 -2.64
CA TYR A 57 -11.35 3.84 -3.23
C TYR A 57 -10.66 2.62 -2.61
N LEU A 58 -9.33 2.66 -2.47
CA LEU A 58 -8.57 1.60 -1.79
C LEU A 58 -9.00 1.47 -0.33
N ALA A 59 -9.07 2.59 0.39
CA ALA A 59 -9.52 2.60 1.78
C ALA A 59 -10.92 2.00 1.93
N GLY A 60 -11.85 2.33 1.01
CA GLY A 60 -13.19 1.79 0.97
C GLY A 60 -13.23 0.28 0.67
N GLN A 61 -12.42 -0.21 -0.26
CA GLN A 61 -12.30 -1.65 -0.53
C GLN A 61 -11.80 -2.40 0.71
N VAL A 62 -10.75 -1.91 1.36
CA VAL A 62 -10.20 -2.56 2.56
C VAL A 62 -11.20 -2.54 3.72
N LEU A 63 -11.91 -1.42 3.93
CA LEU A 63 -12.98 -1.33 4.92
C LEU A 63 -14.13 -2.31 4.63
N LYS A 64 -14.52 -2.47 3.36
CA LYS A 64 -15.57 -3.44 3.00
C LYS A 64 -15.19 -4.88 3.34
N GLU A 65 -13.91 -5.23 3.21
CA GLU A 65 -13.41 -6.58 3.46
C GLU A 65 -13.14 -6.87 4.95
N ASN A 66 -12.91 -5.83 5.77
CA ASN A 66 -12.38 -5.98 7.14
C ASN A 66 -13.13 -5.20 8.23
N GLY A 67 -14.16 -4.41 7.87
CA GLY A 67 -14.92 -3.53 8.77
C GLY A 67 -16.24 -4.09 9.25
#